data_AF-A0A8S3ILP4-F1
#
_entry.id   AF-A0A8S3ILP4-F1
#
_cell.length_a   1.000
_cell.length_b   1.000
_cell.length_c   1.000
_cell.angle_alpha   90.00
_cell.angle_beta   90.00
_cell.angle_gamma   90.00
#
_symmetry.space_group_name_H-M   'P 1'
#
loop_
_entity.id
_entity.type
_entity.pdbx_description
1 polymer ?
#
loop_
_entity_poly.entity_id
_entity_poly.type
_entity_poly.pdbx_seq_one_letter_code
_entity_poly.pdbx_strand_id
1 'polypeptide(L)'
;WIWIEDPDTDNIYHSEYFIITKKQVKLEEPQTIIFTIPVIEPLANQYYVRAISDRWLGSDTATIISFHNLILPERHMPHTELLDLEPLPITALGNPAYEALFEFKHFNPIQTQLFHCLYHTNNNTLLGSPTGSGKTVAAEIAMFRVFNKYPDMKCVYIAPLKALVRERIHDWKVRLEQRLGKKVVELTGDFTPDTRAIQLADVIVTTPEKWD
;
A
#
# COMPACT_ATOMS: atom_id res chain seq x y z
N TRP A 1 -14.51 -14.02 29.68
CA TRP A 1 -14.65 -12.68 29.08
C TRP A 1 -13.39 -11.90 29.34
N ILE A 2 -12.96 -11.12 28.36
CA ILE A 2 -11.88 -10.14 28.51
C ILE A 2 -12.45 -8.77 28.23
N TRP A 3 -12.29 -7.86 29.19
CA TRP A 3 -12.77 -6.48 29.12
C TRP A 3 -11.60 -5.52 29.24
N ILE A 4 -11.71 -4.38 28.56
CA ILE A 4 -10.82 -3.24 28.75
C ILE A 4 -11.66 -2.09 29.25
N GLU A 5 -11.46 -1.74 30.51
CA GLU A 5 -12.25 -0.75 31.23
C GLU A 5 -11.40 0.47 31.57
N ASP A 6 -12.04 1.64 31.48
CA ASP A 6 -11.50 2.90 31.94
C ASP A 6 -11.99 3.18 33.36
N PRO A 7 -11.08 3.27 34.35
CA PRO A 7 -11.47 3.52 35.73
C PRO A 7 -12.05 4.91 35.97
N ASP A 8 -11.76 5.88 35.08
CA ASP A 8 -12.18 7.26 35.28
C ASP A 8 -13.58 7.50 34.71
N THR A 9 -13.98 6.72 33.70
CA THR A 9 -15.26 6.91 32.98
C THR A 9 -16.24 5.73 33.10
N ASP A 10 -15.86 4.65 33.78
CA ASP A 10 -16.62 3.39 33.91
C ASP A 10 -17.05 2.79 32.56
N ASN A 11 -16.34 3.12 31.47
CA ASN A 11 -16.63 2.63 30.13
C ASN A 11 -15.82 1.39 29.79
N ILE A 12 -16.45 0.45 29.09
CA ILE A 12 -15.77 -0.70 28.48
C ILE A 12 -15.44 -0.34 27.03
N TYR A 13 -14.16 -0.15 26.72
CA TYR A 13 -13.67 0.17 25.38
C TYR A 13 -13.53 -1.04 24.46
N HIS A 14 -13.37 -2.22 25.04
CA HIS A 14 -13.29 -3.47 24.31
C HIS A 14 -13.82 -4.61 25.16
N SER A 15 -14.56 -5.53 24.54
CA SER A 15 -15.00 -6.76 25.18
C SER A 15 -14.97 -7.90 24.19
N GLU A 16 -14.38 -9.03 24.58
CA GLU A 16 -14.40 -10.24 23.77
C GLU A 16 -14.56 -11.50 24.61
N TYR A 17 -15.11 -12.53 23.96
CA TYR A 17 -15.26 -13.84 24.56
C TYR A 17 -14.04 -14.69 24.23
N PHE A 18 -13.30 -15.09 25.26
CA PHE A 18 -12.09 -15.88 25.14
C PHE A 18 -12.32 -17.29 25.70
N ILE A 19 -12.05 -18.31 24.87
CA ILE A 19 -12.22 -19.73 25.23
C ILE A 19 -10.84 -20.37 25.37
N ILE A 20 -10.59 -20.96 26.53
CA ILE A 20 -9.40 -21.78 26.76
C ILE A 20 -9.81 -23.25 26.76
N THR A 21 -9.15 -24.05 25.93
CA THR A 21 -9.39 -25.50 25.88
C THR A 21 -8.56 -26.23 26.93
N LYS A 22 -9.06 -27.38 27.39
CA LYS A 22 -8.33 -28.26 28.32
C LYS A 22 -6.93 -28.64 27.80
N LYS A 23 -6.76 -28.78 26.49
CA LYS A 23 -5.47 -29.11 25.87
C LYS A 23 -4.47 -27.96 26.06
N GLN A 24 -4.87 -26.73 25.75
CA GLN A 24 -4.04 -25.52 25.93
C GLN A 24 -3.61 -25.36 27.39
N VAL A 25 -4.53 -25.53 28.34
CA VAL A 25 -4.20 -25.46 29.78
C VAL A 25 -3.20 -26.54 30.18
N LYS A 26 -3.41 -27.79 29.75
CA LYS A 26 -2.51 -28.91 30.10
C LYS A 26 -1.12 -28.80 29.50
N LEU A 27 -0.99 -28.13 28.36
CA LEU A 27 0.29 -27.91 27.69
C LEU A 27 0.95 -26.59 28.11
N GLU A 28 0.32 -25.83 29.01
CA GLU A 28 0.79 -24.50 29.43
C GLU A 28 1.08 -23.57 28.25
N GLU A 29 0.29 -23.69 27.18
CA GLU A 29 0.50 -22.96 25.94
C GLU A 29 0.17 -21.47 26.13
N PRO A 30 1.13 -20.54 25.91
CA PRO A 30 0.85 -19.10 25.99
C PRO A 30 -0.21 -18.69 24.97
N GLN A 31 -1.20 -17.92 25.43
CA GLN A 31 -2.27 -17.41 24.57
C GLN A 31 -2.04 -15.92 24.33
N THR A 32 -1.97 -15.53 23.05
CA THR A 32 -1.78 -14.13 22.67
C THR A 32 -3.08 -13.55 22.17
N ILE A 33 -3.42 -12.38 22.66
CA ILE A 33 -4.68 -11.69 22.38
C ILE A 33 -4.32 -10.28 21.89
N ILE A 34 -4.89 -9.90 20.76
CA ILE A 34 -4.59 -8.63 20.10
C ILE A 34 -5.89 -7.87 19.90
N PHE A 35 -5.96 -6.70 20.50
CA PHE A 35 -7.10 -5.79 20.40
C PHE A 35 -6.60 -4.37 20.11
N THR A 36 -7.51 -3.52 19.63
CA THR A 36 -7.26 -2.10 19.43
C THR A 36 -8.30 -1.32 20.23
N ILE A 37 -7.82 -0.36 21.02
CA ILE A 37 -8.65 0.50 21.86
C ILE A 37 -8.56 1.94 21.36
N PRO A 38 -9.67 2.70 21.38
CA PRO A 38 -9.62 4.12 21.10
C PRO A 38 -8.84 4.82 22.21
N VAL A 39 -7.95 5.71 21.79
CA VAL A 39 -7.23 6.61 22.68
C VAL A 39 -7.86 7.99 22.52
N ILE A 40 -8.65 8.38 23.51
CA ILE A 40 -9.46 9.61 23.50
C ILE A 40 -8.73 10.68 24.31
N GLU A 41 -8.78 11.93 23.85
CA GLU A 41 -8.28 13.06 24.64
C GLU A 41 -9.41 13.64 25.50
N PRO A 42 -9.17 13.94 26.80
CA PRO A 42 -7.90 13.79 27.52
C PRO A 42 -7.54 12.32 27.79
N LEU A 43 -6.26 12.00 27.69
CA LEU A 43 -5.73 10.66 27.96
C LEU A 43 -6.00 10.26 29.41
N ALA A 44 -6.60 9.08 29.60
CA ALA A 44 -6.62 8.43 30.91
C ALA A 44 -5.20 8.11 31.37
N ASN A 45 -4.99 7.96 32.68
CA ASN A 45 -3.66 7.58 33.20
C ASN A 45 -3.36 6.08 32.97
N GLN A 46 -4.42 5.27 32.95
CA GLN A 46 -4.35 3.83 32.82
C GLN A 46 -5.69 3.23 32.41
N TYR A 47 -5.66 2.06 31.79
CA TYR A 47 -6.82 1.19 31.62
C TYR A 47 -6.61 -0.14 32.35
N TYR A 48 -7.70 -0.83 32.67
CA TYR A 48 -7.66 -2.17 33.24
C TYR A 48 -8.05 -3.20 32.19
N VAL A 49 -7.22 -4.22 32.03
CA VAL A 49 -7.56 -5.44 31.30
C VAL A 49 -8.06 -6.45 32.31
N ARG A 50 -9.35 -6.76 32.28
CA ARG A 50 -9.98 -7.69 33.21
C ARG A 50 -10.34 -8.98 32.49
N ALA A 51 -9.86 -10.11 33.00
CA ALA A 51 -10.26 -11.43 32.55
C ALA A 51 -11.16 -12.06 33.61
N ILE A 52 -12.41 -12.35 33.24
CA ILE A 52 -13.44 -12.90 34.14
C ILE A 52 -13.94 -14.22 33.59
N SER A 53 -14.05 -15.23 34.46
CA SER A 53 -14.70 -16.49 34.12
C SER A 53 -16.21 -16.30 33.94
N ASP A 54 -16.76 -16.89 32.89
CA ASP A 54 -18.20 -16.97 32.66
C ASP A 54 -18.90 -18.04 33.53
N ARG A 55 -18.12 -18.91 34.20
CA ARG A 55 -18.62 -20.10 34.91
C ARG A 55 -18.21 -20.18 36.37
N TRP A 56 -17.06 -19.63 36.72
CA TRP A 56 -16.46 -19.77 38.06
C TRP A 56 -16.57 -18.46 38.83
N LEU A 57 -17.33 -18.46 39.91
CA LEU A 57 -17.45 -17.32 40.81
C LEU A 57 -16.10 -17.03 41.50
N GLY A 58 -15.74 -15.75 41.58
CA GLY A 58 -14.46 -15.31 42.15
C GLY A 58 -13.24 -15.63 41.28
N SER A 59 -13.44 -16.12 40.05
CA SER A 59 -12.37 -16.32 39.08
C SER A 59 -12.31 -15.13 38.14
N ASP A 60 -11.73 -14.04 38.65
CA ASP A 60 -11.36 -12.88 37.85
C ASP A 60 -9.93 -12.42 38.17
N THR A 61 -9.32 -11.76 37.21
CA THR A 61 -8.01 -11.12 37.36
C THR A 61 -8.01 -9.83 36.56
N ALA A 62 -7.28 -8.83 37.04
CA ALA A 62 -7.15 -7.55 36.37
C ALA A 62 -5.68 -7.12 36.31
N THR A 63 -5.27 -6.63 35.16
CA THR A 63 -3.92 -6.10 34.90
C THR A 63 -4.03 -4.67 34.42
N ILE A 64 -3.11 -3.80 34.84
CA ILE A 64 -3.11 -2.38 34.50
C ILE A 64 -2.27 -2.16 33.24
N ILE A 65 -2.82 -1.44 32.27
CA ILE A 65 -2.09 -0.84 31.15
C ILE A 65 -1.90 0.64 31.49
N SER A 66 -0.67 1.04 31.75
CA SER A 66 -0.36 2.42 32.14
C SER A 66 0.05 3.28 30.95
N PHE A 67 -0.46 4.51 30.87
CA PHE A 67 -0.15 5.47 29.81
C PHE A 67 0.85 6.56 30.22
N HIS A 68 1.44 6.50 31.43
CA HIS A 68 2.41 7.51 31.91
C HIS A 68 3.59 7.73 30.96
N ASN A 69 4.05 6.69 30.28
CA ASN A 69 5.16 6.75 29.31
C ASN A 69 4.69 6.50 27.87
N LEU A 70 3.38 6.65 27.59
CA LEU A 70 2.84 6.47 26.25
C LEU A 70 3.17 7.69 25.39
N ILE A 71 4.06 7.49 24.42
CA ILE A 71 4.36 8.50 23.41
C ILE A 71 3.37 8.29 22.26
N LEU A 72 2.40 9.21 22.13
CA LEU A 72 1.51 9.21 20.98
C LEU A 72 2.25 9.74 19.74
N PRO A 73 2.03 9.14 18.55
CA PRO A 73 2.55 9.70 17.32
C PRO A 73 1.93 11.07 17.03
N GLU A 74 2.70 11.96 16.42
CA GLU A 74 2.21 13.28 16.02
C GLU A 74 1.09 13.15 14.98
N ARG A 75 -0.01 13.88 15.19
CA ARG A 75 -1.11 13.99 14.23
C ARG A 75 -0.75 14.97 13.11
N HIS A 76 0.22 14.64 12.28
CA HIS A 76 0.40 15.36 11.02
C HIS A 76 -0.51 14.75 9.96
N MET A 77 -1.38 15.57 9.36
CA MET A 77 -2.09 15.18 8.13
C MET A 77 -1.13 15.39 6.95
N PRO A 78 -0.53 14.32 6.38
CA PRO A 78 0.49 14.48 5.35
C PRO A 78 -0.13 14.57 3.95
N HIS A 79 -1.44 14.88 3.86
CA HIS A 79 -2.15 14.87 2.59
C HIS A 79 -1.89 16.16 1.84
N THR A 80 -1.25 16.05 0.69
CA THR A 80 -1.18 17.15 -0.29
C THR A 80 -2.59 17.45 -0.77
N GLU A 81 -2.99 18.72 -0.72
CA GLU A 81 -4.28 19.15 -1.27
C GLU A 81 -4.35 18.85 -2.77
N LEU A 82 -5.50 18.37 -3.21
CA LEU A 82 -5.81 18.20 -4.61
C LEU A 82 -6.24 19.56 -5.15
N LEU A 83 -5.40 20.16 -5.97
CA LEU A 83 -5.64 21.47 -6.57
C LEU A 83 -6.74 21.36 -7.63
N ASP A 84 -7.61 22.37 -7.70
CA ASP A 84 -8.65 22.49 -8.73
C ASP A 84 -8.02 22.98 -10.05
N LEU A 85 -7.29 22.07 -10.70
CA LEU A 85 -6.61 22.32 -11.96
C LEU A 85 -7.53 22.00 -13.14
N GLU A 86 -7.35 22.73 -14.23
CA GLU A 86 -7.98 22.36 -15.50
C GLU A 86 -7.52 20.95 -15.93
N PRO A 87 -8.45 20.05 -16.30
CA PRO A 87 -8.11 18.69 -16.71
C PRO A 87 -7.08 18.68 -17.85
N LEU A 88 -5.95 18.03 -17.63
CA LEU A 88 -4.86 18.03 -18.62
C LEU A 88 -5.20 17.10 -19.80
N PRO A 89 -5.20 17.57 -21.05
CA PRO A 89 -5.46 16.71 -22.20
C PRO A 89 -4.30 15.73 -22.44
N ILE A 90 -4.59 14.56 -23.03
CA ILE A 90 -3.55 13.58 -23.38
C ILE A 90 -2.50 14.13 -24.36
N THR A 91 -2.87 15.15 -25.14
CA THR A 91 -1.96 15.86 -26.06
C THR A 91 -0.79 16.56 -25.35
N ALA A 92 -0.88 16.74 -24.03
CA ALA A 92 0.24 17.21 -23.21
C ALA A 92 1.46 16.26 -23.25
N LEU A 93 1.28 14.99 -23.65
CA LEU A 93 2.37 14.05 -23.88
C LEU A 93 3.26 14.46 -25.07
N GLY A 94 2.74 15.22 -26.03
CA GLY A 94 3.50 15.68 -27.20
C GLY A 94 4.02 14.54 -28.09
N ASN A 95 3.35 13.38 -28.07
CA ASN A 95 3.73 12.21 -28.85
C ASN A 95 2.46 11.43 -29.26
N PRO A 96 2.10 11.45 -30.56
CA PRO A 96 0.89 10.78 -31.05
C PRO A 96 0.84 9.28 -30.76
N ALA A 97 1.98 8.61 -30.68
CA ALA A 97 2.04 7.19 -30.37
C ALA A 97 1.66 6.92 -28.91
N TYR A 98 2.04 7.80 -27.98
CA TYR A 98 1.67 7.69 -26.56
C TYR A 98 0.21 8.07 -26.34
N GLU A 99 -0.25 9.10 -27.02
CA GLU A 99 -1.65 9.56 -26.98
C GLU A 99 -2.61 8.44 -27.43
N ALA A 100 -2.27 7.71 -28.49
CA ALA A 100 -3.05 6.59 -29.00
C ALA A 100 -3.13 5.36 -28.07
N LEU A 101 -2.38 5.36 -26.96
CA LEU A 101 -2.46 4.29 -25.95
C LEU A 101 -3.61 4.49 -24.96
N PHE A 102 -4.23 5.66 -24.91
CA PHE A 102 -5.27 6.00 -23.96
C PHE A 102 -6.63 6.13 -24.65
N GLU A 103 -7.67 5.56 -24.04
CA GLU A 103 -9.06 5.67 -24.55
C GLU A 103 -9.75 6.96 -24.06
N PHE A 104 -9.20 7.59 -23.03
CA PHE A 104 -9.70 8.85 -22.46
C PHE A 104 -9.00 10.05 -23.10
N LYS A 105 -9.65 11.23 -23.02
CA LYS A 105 -9.13 12.49 -23.60
C LYS A 105 -8.36 13.36 -22.62
N HIS A 106 -8.65 13.25 -21.32
CA HIS A 106 -8.03 14.04 -20.27
C HIS A 106 -7.59 13.15 -19.12
N PHE A 107 -6.45 13.48 -18.53
CA PHE A 107 -5.98 12.90 -17.28
C PHE A 107 -6.90 13.30 -16.13
N ASN A 108 -7.02 12.42 -15.13
CA ASN A 108 -7.78 12.75 -13.93
C ASN A 108 -7.06 13.85 -13.09
N PRO A 109 -7.71 14.43 -12.07
CA PRO A 109 -7.11 15.51 -11.28
C PRO A 109 -5.75 15.15 -10.65
N ILE A 110 -5.61 13.92 -10.12
CA ILE A 110 -4.37 13.44 -9.50
C ILE A 110 -3.25 13.36 -10.54
N GLN A 111 -3.53 12.77 -11.70
CA GLN A 111 -2.59 12.64 -12.80
C GLN A 111 -2.20 14.01 -13.37
N THR A 112 -3.17 14.93 -13.47
CA THR A 112 -2.96 16.31 -13.92
C THR A 112 -2.01 17.05 -12.99
N GLN A 113 -2.23 16.99 -11.68
CA GLN A 113 -1.36 17.61 -10.68
C GLN A 113 0.05 17.01 -10.67
N LEU A 114 0.19 15.69 -10.92
CA LEU A 114 1.48 15.00 -10.92
C LEU A 114 2.23 15.07 -12.24
N PHE A 115 1.56 15.42 -13.34
CA PHE A 115 2.10 15.30 -14.69
C PHE A 115 3.44 16.00 -14.85
N HIS A 116 3.55 17.24 -14.36
CA HIS A 116 4.81 17.99 -14.45
C HIS A 116 5.94 17.29 -13.71
N CYS A 117 5.67 16.80 -12.50
CA CYS A 117 6.68 16.11 -11.69
C CYS A 117 7.19 14.85 -12.39
N LEU A 118 6.29 14.03 -12.92
CA LEU A 118 6.62 12.75 -13.55
C LEU A 118 7.19 12.88 -14.97
N TYR A 119 6.68 13.83 -15.76
CA TYR A 119 6.99 13.95 -17.18
C TYR A 119 8.08 14.97 -17.49
N HIS A 120 8.25 15.99 -16.64
CA HIS A 120 9.20 17.09 -16.86
C HIS A 120 10.39 17.14 -15.90
N THR A 121 10.33 16.46 -14.75
CA THR A 121 11.43 16.43 -13.76
C THR A 121 12.04 15.04 -13.55
N ASN A 122 13.17 14.94 -12.85
CA ASN A 122 13.81 13.67 -12.47
C ASN A 122 13.66 13.40 -10.96
N ASN A 123 12.72 14.07 -10.29
CA ASN A 123 12.59 13.96 -8.84
C ASN A 123 11.93 12.64 -8.46
N ASN A 124 12.43 12.01 -7.40
CA ASN A 124 11.76 10.88 -6.78
C ASN A 124 10.39 11.34 -6.27
N THR A 125 9.33 10.61 -6.66
CA THR A 125 7.95 10.98 -6.39
C THR A 125 7.26 9.90 -5.58
N LEU A 126 6.66 10.28 -4.45
CA LEU A 126 5.80 9.41 -3.66
C LEU A 126 4.33 9.74 -3.97
N LEU A 127 3.59 8.76 -4.50
CA LEU A 127 2.16 8.88 -4.77
C LEU A 127 1.35 8.00 -3.80
N GLY A 128 0.77 8.64 -2.78
CA GLY A 128 -0.24 8.02 -1.92
C GLY A 128 -1.65 8.38 -2.39
N SER A 129 -2.33 7.46 -3.07
CA SER A 129 -3.73 7.64 -3.45
C SER A 129 -4.52 6.32 -3.35
N PRO A 130 -5.86 6.37 -3.18
CA PRO A 130 -6.71 5.18 -3.13
C PRO A 130 -6.57 4.27 -4.38
N THR A 131 -6.95 3.01 -4.24
CA THR A 131 -7.07 2.08 -5.37
C THR A 131 -8.16 2.58 -6.33
N GLY A 132 -7.92 2.48 -7.64
CA GLY A 132 -8.83 3.02 -8.66
C GLY A 132 -8.54 4.46 -9.10
N SER A 133 -7.68 5.21 -8.37
CA SER A 133 -7.33 6.60 -8.74
C SER A 133 -6.35 6.73 -9.93
N GLY A 134 -6.04 5.64 -10.63
CA GLY A 134 -5.19 5.68 -11.84
C GLY A 134 -3.68 5.81 -11.58
N LYS A 135 -3.17 5.26 -10.46
CA LYS A 135 -1.72 5.22 -10.14
C LYS A 135 -0.86 4.57 -11.22
N THR A 136 -1.40 3.57 -11.92
CA THR A 136 -0.69 2.88 -13.01
C THR A 136 -0.37 3.82 -14.17
N VAL A 137 -1.30 4.74 -14.52
CA VAL A 137 -1.06 5.75 -15.55
C VAL A 137 0.04 6.72 -15.13
N ALA A 138 0.14 7.06 -13.83
CA ALA A 138 1.24 7.87 -13.32
C ALA A 138 2.60 7.16 -13.53
N ALA A 139 2.68 5.85 -13.29
CA ALA A 139 3.86 5.06 -13.62
C ALA A 139 4.16 5.06 -15.13
N GLU A 140 3.15 4.93 -15.99
CA GLU A 140 3.31 5.00 -17.46
C GLU A 140 3.86 6.36 -17.91
N ILE A 141 3.37 7.47 -17.36
CA ILE A 141 3.87 8.82 -17.64
C ILE A 141 5.37 8.91 -17.32
N ALA A 142 5.80 8.37 -16.19
CA ALA A 142 7.22 8.32 -15.83
C ALA A 142 8.04 7.47 -16.81
N MET A 143 7.52 6.31 -17.24
CA MET A 143 8.18 5.46 -18.25
C MET A 143 8.33 6.18 -19.59
N PHE A 144 7.31 6.89 -20.06
CA PHE A 144 7.37 7.65 -21.30
C PHE A 144 8.46 8.73 -21.27
N ARG A 145 8.66 9.38 -20.12
CA ARG A 145 9.78 10.31 -19.95
C ARG A 145 11.12 9.60 -20.14
N VAL A 146 11.30 8.42 -19.54
CA VAL A 146 12.53 7.63 -19.69
C VAL A 146 12.75 7.27 -21.15
N PHE A 147 11.72 6.79 -21.86
CA PHE A 147 11.83 6.45 -23.28
C PHE A 147 12.23 7.65 -24.15
N ASN A 148 11.76 8.85 -23.82
CA ASN A 148 12.08 10.07 -24.56
C ASN A 148 13.48 10.63 -24.25
N LYS A 149 13.89 10.63 -22.97
CA LYS A 149 15.12 11.29 -22.53
C LYS A 149 16.33 10.36 -22.45
N TYR A 150 16.10 9.09 -22.20
CA TYR A 150 17.13 8.08 -21.94
C TYR A 150 16.78 6.77 -22.66
N PRO A 151 16.79 6.74 -24.01
CA PRO A 151 16.30 5.61 -24.79
C PRO A 151 17.07 4.30 -24.55
N ASP A 152 18.31 4.38 -24.06
CA ASP A 152 19.16 3.22 -23.72
C ASP A 152 18.98 2.71 -22.27
N MET A 153 18.13 3.38 -21.47
CA MET A 153 17.86 3.02 -20.08
C MET A 153 16.63 2.14 -19.94
N LYS A 154 16.59 1.36 -18.85
CA LYS A 154 15.52 0.41 -18.55
C LYS A 154 14.61 0.94 -17.44
N CYS A 155 13.33 0.60 -17.51
CA CYS A 155 12.37 0.80 -16.43
C CYS A 155 12.15 -0.52 -15.68
N VAL A 156 12.21 -0.48 -14.35
CA VAL A 156 11.86 -1.62 -13.50
C VAL A 156 10.59 -1.29 -12.73
N TYR A 157 9.55 -2.08 -12.93
CA TYR A 157 8.28 -1.96 -12.23
C TYR A 157 8.13 -3.12 -11.25
N ILE A 158 8.00 -2.78 -9.97
CA ILE A 158 7.90 -3.76 -8.89
C ILE A 158 6.46 -3.75 -8.36
N ALA A 159 5.81 -4.90 -8.34
CA ALA A 159 4.49 -5.08 -7.74
C ALA A 159 4.52 -6.16 -6.65
N PRO A 160 3.75 -5.99 -5.57
CA PRO A 160 3.84 -6.87 -4.39
C PRO A 160 3.28 -8.29 -4.64
N LEU A 161 2.46 -8.47 -5.67
CA LEU A 161 1.79 -9.75 -5.95
C LEU A 161 2.04 -10.17 -7.38
N LYS A 162 2.33 -11.46 -7.60
CA LYS A 162 2.48 -12.06 -8.94
C LYS A 162 1.26 -11.82 -9.83
N ALA A 163 0.05 -11.83 -9.25
CA ALA A 163 -1.18 -11.55 -9.98
C ALA A 163 -1.18 -10.15 -10.62
N LEU A 164 -0.70 -9.13 -9.89
CA LEU A 164 -0.58 -7.76 -10.39
C LEU A 164 0.52 -7.66 -11.46
N VAL A 165 1.63 -8.38 -11.31
CA VAL A 165 2.66 -8.49 -12.35
C VAL A 165 2.06 -9.05 -13.64
N ARG A 166 1.34 -10.17 -13.58
CA ARG A 166 0.71 -10.79 -14.75
C ARG A 166 -0.30 -9.88 -15.43
N GLU A 167 -1.11 -9.17 -14.65
CA GLU A 167 -2.04 -8.17 -15.17
C GLU A 167 -1.29 -7.06 -15.95
N ARG A 168 -0.21 -6.53 -15.37
CA ARG A 168 0.61 -5.50 -16.04
C ARG A 168 1.33 -6.02 -17.27
N ILE A 169 1.84 -7.26 -17.24
CA ILE A 169 2.45 -7.91 -18.40
C ILE A 169 1.45 -8.07 -19.54
N HIS A 170 0.21 -8.50 -19.24
CA HIS A 170 -0.82 -8.65 -20.26
C HIS A 170 -1.15 -7.32 -20.95
N ASP A 171 -1.29 -6.25 -20.17
CA ASP A 171 -1.56 -4.90 -20.68
C ASP A 171 -0.36 -4.29 -21.45
N TRP A 172 0.82 -4.30 -20.84
CA TRP A 172 2.01 -3.63 -21.39
C TRP A 172 2.67 -4.38 -22.54
N LYS A 173 2.48 -5.69 -22.69
CA LYS A 173 2.85 -6.39 -23.93
C LYS A 173 2.08 -5.87 -25.14
N VAL A 174 0.82 -5.45 -24.94
CA VAL A 174 0.04 -4.85 -26.03
C VAL A 174 0.40 -3.37 -26.19
N ARG A 175 0.29 -2.59 -25.10
CA ARG A 175 0.42 -1.12 -25.17
C ARG A 175 1.86 -0.64 -25.36
N LEU A 176 2.85 -1.28 -24.74
CA LEU A 176 4.25 -0.84 -24.84
C LEU A 176 5.02 -1.64 -25.89
N GLU A 177 4.89 -2.97 -25.91
CA GLU A 177 5.67 -3.80 -26.84
C GLU A 177 5.11 -3.77 -28.26
N GLN A 178 3.85 -4.15 -28.48
CA GLN A 178 3.28 -4.20 -29.83
C GLN A 178 3.07 -2.81 -30.44
N ARG A 179 2.63 -1.82 -29.65
CA ARG A 179 2.32 -0.47 -30.17
C ARG A 179 3.50 0.51 -30.17
N LEU A 180 4.44 0.40 -29.22
CA LEU A 180 5.60 1.31 -29.14
C LEU A 180 6.95 0.64 -29.44
N GLY A 181 6.99 -0.68 -29.64
CA GLY A 181 8.24 -1.42 -29.88
C GLY A 181 9.12 -1.57 -28.63
N LYS A 182 8.58 -1.35 -27.43
CA LYS A 182 9.32 -1.44 -26.16
C LYS A 182 9.23 -2.83 -25.57
N LYS A 183 10.35 -3.55 -25.44
CA LYS A 183 10.37 -4.94 -24.98
C LYS A 183 10.00 -5.02 -23.49
N VAL A 184 8.92 -5.73 -23.18
CA VAL A 184 8.43 -5.92 -21.80
C VAL A 184 8.69 -7.35 -21.35
N VAL A 185 9.40 -7.50 -20.23
CA VAL A 185 9.80 -8.80 -19.69
C VAL A 185 9.25 -9.00 -18.29
N GLU A 186 8.69 -10.18 -18.05
CA GLU A 186 8.32 -10.65 -16.70
C GLU A 186 9.55 -11.25 -16.03
N LEU A 187 9.77 -10.93 -14.75
CA LEU A 187 10.78 -11.55 -13.92
C LEU A 187 10.13 -11.91 -12.57
N THR A 188 9.67 -13.13 -12.40
CA THR A 188 9.01 -13.59 -11.16
C THR A 188 9.62 -14.92 -10.70
N GLY A 189 9.27 -15.38 -9.49
CA GLY A 189 9.68 -16.71 -9.04
C GLY A 189 9.20 -17.86 -9.93
N ASP A 190 8.08 -17.67 -10.66
CA ASP A 190 7.52 -18.69 -11.56
C ASP A 190 8.13 -18.60 -12.97
N PHE A 191 8.64 -17.42 -13.34
CA PHE A 191 9.15 -17.14 -14.68
C PHE A 191 10.48 -16.41 -14.59
N THR A 192 11.56 -17.13 -14.86
CA THR A 192 12.90 -16.55 -14.98
C THR A 192 13.27 -16.50 -16.46
N PRO A 193 13.23 -15.32 -17.11
CA PRO A 193 13.62 -15.17 -18.49
C PRO A 193 15.12 -15.41 -18.66
N ASP A 194 15.54 -15.76 -19.88
CA ASP A 194 16.96 -15.86 -20.22
C ASP A 194 17.66 -14.50 -20.02
N THR A 195 18.94 -14.54 -19.67
CA THR A 195 19.80 -13.36 -19.42
C THR A 195 19.77 -12.40 -20.61
N ARG A 196 19.73 -12.95 -21.84
CA ARG A 196 19.61 -12.17 -23.07
C ARG A 196 18.31 -11.37 -23.16
N ALA A 197 17.19 -11.95 -22.70
CA ALA A 197 15.90 -11.26 -22.70
C ALA A 197 15.91 -10.09 -21.70
N ILE A 198 16.50 -10.27 -20.51
CA ILE A 198 16.67 -9.19 -19.52
C ILE A 198 17.57 -8.07 -20.09
N GLN A 199 18.68 -8.43 -20.73
CA GLN A 199 19.60 -7.47 -21.37
C GLN A 199 18.93 -6.67 -22.48
N LEU A 200 17.98 -7.26 -23.21
CA LEU A 200 17.27 -6.59 -24.30
C LEU A 200 15.97 -5.89 -23.87
N ALA A 201 15.50 -6.06 -22.63
CA ALA A 201 14.24 -5.47 -22.16
C ALA A 201 14.32 -3.95 -22.02
N ASP A 202 13.28 -3.22 -22.40
CA ASP A 202 13.09 -1.81 -22.06
C ASP A 202 12.37 -1.67 -20.72
N VAL A 203 11.45 -2.60 -20.42
CA VAL A 203 10.66 -2.63 -19.18
C VAL A 203 10.73 -4.02 -18.56
N ILE A 204 11.06 -4.08 -17.28
CA ILE A 204 11.07 -5.30 -16.47
C ILE A 204 9.96 -5.18 -15.42
N VAL A 205 9.07 -6.16 -15.36
CA VAL A 205 7.98 -6.22 -14.38
C VAL A 205 8.26 -7.39 -13.43
N THR A 206 8.37 -7.12 -12.14
CA THR A 206 8.89 -8.09 -11.15
C THR A 206 8.21 -7.96 -9.78
N THR A 207 8.51 -8.91 -8.88
CA THR A 207 8.12 -8.85 -7.46
C THR A 207 9.34 -8.52 -6.59
N PRO A 208 9.17 -7.96 -5.38
CA PRO A 208 10.30 -7.61 -4.50
C PRO A 208 11.26 -8.77 -4.29
N GLU A 209 10.72 -9.96 -4.00
CA GLU A 209 11.52 -11.14 -3.65
C GLU A 209 12.39 -11.67 -4.79
N LYS A 210 12.08 -11.29 -6.04
CA LYS A 210 12.85 -11.71 -7.20
C LYS A 210 13.86 -10.65 -7.65
N TRP A 211 13.65 -9.39 -7.24
CA TRP A 211 14.53 -8.28 -7.55
C TRP A 211 15.67 -8.13 -6.53
N ASP A 212 15.39 -8.45 -5.27
CA ASP A 212 16.40 -8.55 -4.20
C ASP A 212 17.47 -9.60 -4.51
#